data_AF-A0A9D1NRB6-F1
#
_entry.id   AF-A0A9D1NRB6-F1
#
_cell.length_a   1.000
_cell.length_b   1.000
_cell.length_c   1.000
_cell.angle_alpha   90.00
_cell.angle_beta   90.00
_cell.angle_gamma   90.00
#
_symmetry.space_group_name_H-M   'P 1'
#
loop_
_entity.id
_entity.type
_entity.pdbx_description
1 polymer ?
#
loop_
_entity_poly.entity_id
_entity_poly.type
_entity_poly.pdbx_seq_one_letter_code
_entity_poly.pdbx_strand_id
1 'polypeptide(L)'
;MAVSLQRPKGTQDTLPKDTHRWQAVEGIARSVAHSFGFREIRTPMFEETGLYVRSVGDTSDVVTKEMYTVSSSGDKTFTLRPEGTAGVVRAMLENGVMNEGFPQKVYYILPCFRH
;
A
#
# COMPACT_ATOMS: atom_id res chain seq x y z
N MET A 1 -0.72 11.75 36.83
CA MET A 1 -1.84 11.98 35.91
C MET A 1 -1.61 11.13 34.68
N ALA A 2 -2.57 10.30 34.28
CA ALA A 2 -2.45 9.54 33.04
C ALA A 2 -2.54 10.51 31.85
N VAL A 3 -1.50 10.55 31.02
CA VAL A 3 -1.54 11.31 29.77
C VAL A 3 -2.48 10.57 28.82
N SER A 4 -3.61 11.21 28.48
CA SER A 4 -4.49 10.66 27.45
C SER A 4 -3.80 10.79 26.10
N LEU A 5 -3.43 9.65 25.52
CA LEU A 5 -2.90 9.59 24.16
C LEU A 5 -4.02 9.89 23.15
N GLN A 6 -3.67 10.54 22.04
CA GLN A 6 -4.57 10.89 20.94
C GLN A 6 -4.00 10.30 19.65
N ARG A 7 -4.87 10.06 18.65
CA ARG A 7 -4.40 9.58 17.34
C ARG A 7 -3.58 10.66 16.62
N PRO A 8 -2.64 10.27 15.73
CA PRO A 8 -1.90 11.22 14.90
C PRO A 8 -2.83 12.07 14.00
N LYS A 9 -2.45 13.33 13.76
CA LYS A 9 -3.15 14.21 12.82
C LYS A 9 -3.16 13.59 11.42
N GLY A 10 -4.29 13.67 10.72
CA GLY A 10 -4.46 13.09 9.37
C GLY A 10 -4.91 11.62 9.37
N THR A 11 -5.00 10.97 10.53
CA THR A 11 -5.52 9.60 10.67
C THR A 11 -6.95 9.58 11.23
N GLN A 12 -7.67 8.47 11.03
CA GLN A 12 -9.02 8.27 11.56
C GLN A 12 -9.23 6.84 12.07
N ASP A 13 -9.97 6.72 13.17
CA ASP A 13 -10.44 5.43 13.70
C ASP A 13 -11.79 5.09 13.06
N THR A 14 -11.88 3.93 12.40
CA THR A 14 -13.17 3.41 11.91
C THR A 14 -13.79 2.54 13.00
N LEU A 15 -14.78 3.08 13.71
CA LEU A 15 -15.43 2.42 14.83
C LEU A 15 -16.44 1.35 14.37
N PRO A 16 -16.82 0.36 15.22
CA PRO A 16 -17.74 -0.72 14.84
C PRO A 16 -19.07 -0.25 14.23
N LYS A 17 -19.58 0.92 14.68
CA LYS A 17 -20.80 1.53 14.14
C LYS A 17 -20.67 1.96 12.67
N ASP A 18 -19.45 2.20 12.18
CA ASP A 18 -19.15 2.70 10.84
C ASP A 18 -18.50 1.63 9.94
N THR A 19 -17.83 0.63 10.52
CA THR A 19 -17.09 -0.42 9.78
C THR A 19 -17.94 -1.17 8.75
N HIS A 20 -19.22 -1.40 9.04
CA HIS A 20 -20.13 -2.11 8.12
C HIS A 20 -20.25 -1.43 6.75
N ARG A 21 -20.14 -0.10 6.69
CA ARG A 21 -20.21 0.66 5.42
C ARG A 21 -18.99 0.39 4.55
N TRP A 22 -17.81 0.39 5.16
CA TRP A 22 -16.55 0.03 4.48
C TRP A 22 -16.58 -1.41 3.97
N GLN A 23 -17.01 -2.35 4.82
CA GLN A 23 -17.15 -3.76 4.45
C GLN A 23 -18.09 -3.96 3.24
N ALA A 24 -19.19 -3.21 3.17
CA ALA A 24 -20.11 -3.26 2.04
C ALA A 24 -19.46 -2.76 0.73
N VAL A 25 -18.80 -1.59 0.77
CA VAL A 25 -18.12 -1.04 -0.42
C VAL A 25 -17.00 -1.95 -0.89
N GLU A 26 -16.15 -2.40 0.02
CA GLU A 26 -15.06 -3.31 -0.33
C GLU A 26 -15.59 -4.67 -0.81
N GLY A 27 -16.69 -5.17 -0.24
CA GLY A 27 -17.35 -6.40 -0.68
C GLY A 27 -17.81 -6.32 -2.13
N ILE A 28 -18.43 -5.20 -2.52
CA ILE A 28 -18.81 -4.93 -3.92
C ILE A 28 -17.56 -4.88 -4.82
N ALA A 29 -16.53 -4.13 -4.41
CA ALA A 29 -15.29 -4.03 -5.19
C ALA A 29 -14.63 -5.39 -5.43
N ARG A 30 -14.53 -6.23 -4.38
CA ARG A 30 -14.01 -7.61 -4.48
C ARG A 30 -14.86 -8.47 -5.39
N SER A 31 -16.19 -8.41 -5.25
CA SER A 31 -17.13 -9.19 -6.07
C SER A 31 -17.02 -8.85 -7.55
N VAL A 32 -16.94 -7.56 -7.88
CA VAL A 32 -16.77 -7.09 -9.27
C VAL A 32 -15.40 -7.49 -9.80
N ALA A 33 -14.32 -7.27 -9.06
CA ALA A 33 -12.99 -7.69 -9.49
C ALA A 33 -12.96 -9.20 -9.80
N HIS A 34 -13.55 -10.01 -8.92
CA HIS A 34 -13.63 -11.45 -9.09
C HIS A 34 -14.44 -11.86 -10.33
N SER A 35 -15.57 -11.20 -10.63
CA SER A 35 -16.37 -11.50 -11.82
C SER A 35 -15.65 -11.21 -13.14
N PHE A 36 -14.63 -10.35 -13.13
CA PHE A 36 -13.76 -10.05 -14.28
C PHE A 36 -12.46 -10.87 -14.32
N GLY A 37 -12.32 -11.84 -13.40
CA GLY A 37 -11.17 -12.75 -13.32
C GLY A 37 -9.95 -12.18 -12.62
N PHE A 38 -10.08 -11.06 -11.89
CA PHE A 38 -9.00 -10.53 -11.08
C PHE A 38 -8.83 -11.33 -9.78
N ARG A 39 -7.58 -11.46 -9.33
CA ARG A 39 -7.21 -12.12 -8.07
C ARG A 39 -6.57 -11.12 -7.10
N GLU A 40 -6.84 -11.28 -5.82
CA GLU A 40 -6.26 -10.39 -4.81
C GLU A 40 -4.76 -10.66 -4.67
N ILE A 41 -3.95 -9.60 -4.64
CA ILE A 41 -2.54 -9.65 -4.27
C ILE A 41 -2.31 -8.79 -3.03
N ARG A 42 -1.44 -9.26 -2.13
CA ARG A 42 -1.06 -8.56 -0.90
C ARG A 42 0.44 -8.36 -0.83
N THR A 43 0.84 -7.14 -0.47
CA THR A 43 2.24 -6.73 -0.35
C THR A 43 2.50 -6.13 1.03
N PRO A 44 3.77 -6.12 1.48
CA PRO A 44 4.18 -5.45 2.72
C PRO A 44 3.71 -3.99 2.81
N MET A 45 3.56 -3.49 4.05
CA MET A 45 3.21 -2.08 4.28
C MET A 45 4.37 -1.12 4.07
N PHE A 46 5.60 -1.62 4.16
CA PHE A 46 6.82 -0.87 3.87
C PHE A 46 7.71 -1.67 2.91
N GLU A 47 8.49 -0.96 2.11
CA GLU A 47 9.46 -1.52 1.17
C GLU A 47 10.75 -0.71 1.28
N GLU A 48 11.84 -1.19 0.67
CA GLU A 48 13.07 -0.40 0.55
C GLU A 48 12.79 0.93 -0.16
N THR A 49 13.26 2.04 0.38
CA THR A 49 12.97 3.40 -0.15
C THR A 49 13.27 3.52 -1.65
N GLY A 50 14.35 2.87 -2.11
CA GLY A 50 14.77 2.86 -3.51
C GLY A 50 13.71 2.35 -4.47
N LEU A 51 12.77 1.51 -4.01
CA LEU A 51 11.64 1.05 -4.82
C LEU A 51 10.75 2.22 -5.25
N TYR A 52 10.39 3.11 -4.32
CA TYR A 52 9.47 4.22 -4.60
C TYR A 52 10.15 5.36 -5.35
N VAL A 53 11.41 5.64 -5.00
CA VAL A 53 12.27 6.61 -5.72
C VAL A 53 12.32 6.25 -7.21
N ARG A 54 12.68 5.01 -7.53
CA ARG A 54 12.78 4.54 -8.92
C ARG A 54 11.45 4.45 -9.67
N SER A 55 10.36 4.09 -8.97
CA SER A 55 9.07 3.80 -9.62
C SER A 55 8.19 5.03 -9.81
N VAL A 56 8.11 5.92 -8.82
CA VAL A 56 7.26 7.12 -8.85
C VAL A 56 8.00 8.30 -9.48
N GLY A 57 9.34 8.29 -9.40
CA GLY A 57 10.22 9.30 -9.97
C GLY A 57 10.68 10.33 -8.96
N ASP A 58 12.00 10.58 -8.97
CA ASP A 58 12.74 11.40 -8.01
C ASP A 58 12.26 12.86 -7.92
N THR A 59 11.56 13.36 -8.93
CA THR A 59 11.04 14.73 -9.00
C THR A 59 9.58 14.86 -8.55
N SER A 60 8.92 13.76 -8.23
CA SER A 60 7.53 13.79 -7.77
C SER A 60 7.42 14.39 -6.37
N ASP A 61 6.33 15.11 -6.09
CA ASP A 61 6.03 15.60 -4.73
C ASP A 61 5.92 14.43 -3.74
N VAL A 62 5.42 13.27 -4.21
CA VAL A 62 5.36 12.03 -3.43
C VAL A 62 6.74 11.66 -2.89
N VAL A 63 7.74 11.53 -3.77
CA VAL A 63 9.11 11.13 -3.38
C VAL A 63 9.84 12.24 -2.64
N THR A 64 9.61 13.50 -2.99
CA THR A 64 10.38 14.61 -2.43
C THR A 64 9.88 15.10 -1.07
N LYS A 65 8.58 14.95 -0.75
CA LYS A 65 7.97 15.60 0.43
C LYS A 65 7.00 14.73 1.23
N GLU A 66 6.43 13.69 0.63
CA GLU A 66 5.28 13.00 1.23
C GLU A 66 5.61 11.61 1.84
N MET A 67 6.81 11.07 1.62
CA MET A 67 7.17 9.72 2.09
C MET A 67 7.45 9.65 3.59
N TYR A 68 6.86 8.67 4.27
CA TYR A 68 7.24 8.28 5.64
C TYR A 68 8.38 7.26 5.60
N THR A 69 9.62 7.74 5.76
CA THR A 69 10.83 6.92 5.72
C THR A 69 11.42 6.71 7.11
N VAL A 70 11.80 5.48 7.41
CA VAL A 70 12.46 5.04 8.63
C VAL A 70 13.81 4.43 8.28
N SER A 71 14.86 4.84 8.99
CA SER A 71 16.18 4.23 8.88
C SER A 71 16.24 2.96 9.71
N SER A 72 16.73 1.88 9.12
CA SER A 72 17.12 0.65 9.84
C SER A 72 18.58 0.75 10.26
N SER A 73 19.04 -0.18 11.11
CA SER A 73 20.47 -0.31 11.44
C SER A 73 21.32 -0.40 10.16
N GLY A 74 22.32 0.48 10.03
CA GLY A 74 23.14 0.65 8.83
C GLY A 74 22.59 1.72 7.86
N ASP A 75 22.91 1.59 6.58
CA ASP A 75 22.52 2.56 5.53
C ASP A 75 21.17 2.24 4.85
N LYS A 76 20.47 1.21 5.33
CA LYS A 76 19.18 0.79 4.74
C LYS A 76 18.05 1.68 5.22
N THR A 77 17.27 2.19 4.28
CA THR A 77 16.06 2.96 4.55
C THR A 77 14.83 2.23 4.04
N PHE A 78 13.76 2.29 4.81
CA PHE A 78 12.47 1.69 4.48
C PHE A 78 11.40 2.77 4.51
N THR A 79 10.45 2.68 3.59
CA THR A 79 9.38 3.66 3.46
C THR A 79 8.03 2.96 3.56
N LEU A 80 7.12 3.51 4.38
CA LEU A 80 5.71 3.11 4.35
C LEU A 80 5.14 3.43 2.97
N ARG A 81 4.42 2.49 2.37
CA ARG A 81 3.99 2.61 0.98
C ARG A 81 3.14 3.87 0.74
N PRO A 82 3.54 4.77 -0.17
CA PRO A 82 2.73 5.91 -0.58
C PRO A 82 1.69 5.53 -1.65
N GLU A 83 1.84 4.35 -2.26
CA GLU A 83 0.97 3.77 -3.29
C GLU A 83 1.12 2.23 -3.32
N GLY A 84 0.34 1.51 -4.13
CA GLY A 84 0.32 0.03 -4.13
C GLY A 84 1.03 -0.65 -5.30
N THR A 85 1.22 0.05 -6.41
CA THR A 85 1.66 -0.49 -7.71
C THR A 85 3.11 -0.94 -7.68
N ALA A 86 4.03 -0.16 -7.11
CA ALA A 86 5.45 -0.47 -7.07
C ALA A 86 5.70 -1.77 -6.29
N GLY A 87 5.05 -1.92 -5.13
CA GLY A 87 5.10 -3.15 -4.33
C GLY A 87 4.54 -4.36 -5.08
N VAL A 88 3.45 -4.18 -5.84
CA VAL A 88 2.83 -5.26 -6.65
C VAL A 88 3.74 -5.70 -7.78
N VAL A 89 4.30 -4.76 -8.54
CA VAL A 89 5.22 -5.07 -9.64
C VAL A 89 6.46 -5.76 -9.08
N ARG A 90 7.03 -5.27 -7.98
CA ARG A 90 8.14 -5.93 -7.29
C ARG A 90 7.76 -7.35 -6.87
N ALA A 91 6.57 -7.57 -6.31
CA ALA A 91 6.09 -8.90 -5.89
C ALA A 91 6.01 -9.86 -7.07
N MET A 92 5.46 -9.40 -8.18
CA MET A 92 5.30 -10.20 -9.39
C MET A 92 6.64 -10.55 -10.03
N LEU A 93 7.62 -9.64 -9.99
CA LEU A 93 8.97 -9.90 -10.47
C LEU A 93 9.73 -10.87 -9.56
N GLU A 94 9.72 -10.63 -8.25
CA GLU A 94 10.42 -11.47 -7.26
C GLU A 94 9.92 -12.92 -7.27
N ASN A 95 8.61 -13.11 -7.44
CA ASN A 95 7.97 -14.43 -7.40
C ASN A 95 7.75 -15.04 -8.79
N GLY A 96 8.29 -14.43 -9.86
CA GLY A 96 8.18 -14.98 -11.21
C GLY A 96 6.77 -15.00 -11.81
N VAL A 97 5.80 -14.31 -11.22
CA VAL A 97 4.41 -14.21 -11.72
C VAL A 97 4.36 -13.60 -13.12
N MET A 98 5.31 -12.72 -13.45
CA MET A 98 5.45 -12.14 -14.79
C MET A 98 5.81 -13.19 -15.87
N ASN A 99 6.23 -14.39 -15.46
CA ASN A 99 6.53 -15.51 -16.36
C ASN A 99 5.32 -16.44 -16.56
N GLU A 100 4.25 -16.30 -15.77
CA GLU A 100 3.07 -17.19 -15.75
C GLU A 100 2.04 -16.87 -16.85
N GLY A 101 2.49 -16.42 -18.02
CA GLY A 101 1.65 -16.03 -19.15
C GLY A 101 0.84 -14.74 -18.91
N PHE A 102 0.46 -14.05 -19.98
CA PHE A 102 -0.32 -12.81 -19.89
C PHE A 102 -1.76 -13.01 -20.40
N PRO A 103 -2.74 -12.23 -19.90
CA PRO A 103 -2.60 -11.14 -18.92
C PRO A 103 -2.62 -11.61 -17.45
N GLN A 104 -1.84 -10.93 -16.61
CA GLN A 104 -1.92 -11.05 -15.16
C GLN A 104 -2.95 -10.06 -14.61
N LYS A 105 -4.05 -10.57 -14.04
CA LYS A 105 -5.16 -9.76 -13.51
C LYS A 105 -5.15 -9.78 -11.99
N VAL A 106 -4.59 -8.75 -11.38
CA VAL A 106 -4.51 -8.63 -9.92
C VAL A 106 -5.15 -7.34 -9.42
N TYR A 107 -5.68 -7.37 -8.20
CA TYR A 107 -6.20 -6.19 -7.50
C TYR A 107 -5.72 -6.17 -6.05
N TYR A 108 -5.77 -4.99 -5.42
CA TYR A 108 -5.44 -4.81 -4.02
C TYR A 108 -6.39 -3.80 -3.37
N ILE A 109 -6.64 -3.96 -2.07
CA ILE A 109 -7.32 -2.98 -1.22
C ILE A 109 -6.40 -2.76 -0.03
N LEU A 110 -5.81 -1.57 0.10
CA LEU A 110 -4.73 -1.34 1.03
C LEU A 110 -4.67 0.11 1.56
N PRO A 111 -4.11 0.34 2.76
CA PRO A 111 -3.74 1.67 3.23
C PRO A 111 -2.47 2.17 2.54
N CYS A 112 -2.46 3.47 2.20
CA CYS A 112 -1.29 4.21 1.75
C CYS A 112 -1.01 5.36 2.73
N PHE A 113 0.26 5.75 2.84
CA PHE A 113 0.73 6.75 3.79
C PHE A 113 1.44 7.88 3.04
N ARG A 114 0.93 9.11 3.19
CA ARG A 114 1.51 10.34 2.63
C ARG A 114 1.42 11.47 3.66
N HIS A 115 2.44 12.32 3.75
CA HIS A 115 2.48 13.47 4.66
C HIS A 115 1.61 14.63 4.17
#